data_AF-A0A1G5T7L6-F1
#
_entry.id   AF-A0A1G5T7L6-F1
#
_cell.length_a   1.000
_cell.length_b   1.000
_cell.length_c   1.000
_cell.angle_alpha   90.00
_cell.angle_beta   90.00
_cell.angle_gamma   90.00
#
_symmetry.space_group_name_H-M   'P 1'
#
loop_
_entity.id
_entity.type
_entity.pdbx_description
1 polymer ?
#
loop_
_entity_poly.entity_id
_entity_poly.type
_entity_poly.pdbx_seq_one_letter_code
_entity_poly.pdbx_strand_id
1 'polypeptide(L)'
;MNFQSSVYVSFTGVCAATRRASEDAHLVFADQCLAAVLLPAEGGWFLQAGFGPCDHEAIVFDTLSSAADWVRECFAAAASALSAEALNTEGPPARI
;
A
#
# COMPACT_ATOMS: atom_id res chain seq x y z
N MET A 1 -14.70 20.07 6.84
CA MET A 1 -13.36 19.71 7.36
C MET A 1 -12.70 18.80 6.32
N ASN A 2 -11.56 19.18 5.76
CA ASN A 2 -10.82 18.33 4.82
C ASN A 2 -10.10 17.24 5.63
N PHE A 3 -10.51 15.99 5.47
CA PHE A 3 -9.72 14.85 5.93
C PHE A 3 -8.53 14.72 4.99
N GLN A 4 -7.47 15.48 5.23
CA GLN A 4 -6.15 15.06 4.76
C GLN A 4 -5.76 13.86 5.62
N SER A 5 -6.31 12.70 5.26
CA SER A 5 -5.94 11.41 5.82
C SER A 5 -4.53 11.09 5.31
N SER A 6 -3.52 11.72 5.92
CA SER A 6 -2.14 11.32 5.73
C SER A 6 -2.04 9.92 6.32
N VAL A 7 -2.09 8.91 5.46
CA VAL A 7 -1.98 7.51 5.86
C VAL A 7 -0.63 7.34 6.56
N TYR A 8 -0.68 6.97 7.83
CA TYR A 8 0.53 6.72 8.60
C TYR A 8 1.14 5.40 8.15
N VAL A 9 2.36 5.47 7.61
CA VAL A 9 3.11 4.30 7.15
C VAL A 9 4.27 4.03 8.10
N SER A 10 4.36 2.80 8.59
CA SER A 10 5.46 2.32 9.42
C SER A 10 6.07 1.03 8.87
N PHE A 11 7.32 0.78 9.26
CA PHE A 11 8.07 -0.40 8.87
C PHE A 11 8.44 -1.20 10.11
N THR A 12 8.24 -2.50 10.07
CA THR A 12 8.69 -3.42 11.11
C THR A 12 9.67 -4.41 10.50
N GLY A 13 10.92 -4.36 10.94
CA GLY A 13 11.93 -5.34 10.56
C GLY A 13 11.59 -6.72 11.12
N VAL A 14 11.57 -7.72 10.26
CA VAL A 14 11.30 -9.13 10.60
C VAL A 14 12.30 -10.03 9.90
N CYS A 15 12.46 -11.25 10.41
CA CYS A 15 13.22 -12.29 9.72
C CYS A 15 12.26 -13.14 8.89
N ALA A 16 12.38 -13.09 7.56
CA ALA A 16 11.62 -13.94 6.67
C ALA A 16 12.31 -15.31 6.54
N ALA A 17 11.63 -16.38 6.95
CA ALA A 17 12.11 -17.73 6.71
C ALA A 17 11.95 -18.07 5.23
N THR A 18 13.05 -18.31 4.53
CA THR A 18 13.06 -18.74 3.13
C THR A 18 13.49 -20.20 3.03
N ARG A 19 13.26 -20.83 1.87
CA ARG A 19 13.57 -22.26 1.68
C ARG A 19 15.06 -22.60 1.86
N ARG A 20 15.94 -21.60 1.85
CA ARG A 20 17.40 -21.79 1.91
C ARG A 20 18.07 -21.04 3.06
N ALA A 21 17.44 -20.02 3.64
CA ALA A 21 18.00 -19.22 4.73
C ALA A 21 16.92 -18.43 5.49
N SER A 22 17.33 -17.61 6.45
CA SER A 22 16.53 -16.49 6.93
C SER A 22 17.06 -15.22 6.28
N GLU A 23 16.18 -14.40 5.72
CA GLU A 23 16.53 -13.12 5.11
C GLU A 23 15.89 -11.98 5.91
N ASP A 24 16.59 -10.87 6.06
CA ASP A 24 16.01 -9.65 6.62
C ASP A 24 14.82 -9.23 5.74
N ALA A 25 13.73 -8.79 6.34
CA ALA A 25 12.54 -8.34 5.62
C ALA A 25 11.89 -7.18 6.39
N HIS A 26 11.10 -6.37 5.69
CA HIS A 26 10.31 -5.32 6.31
C HIS A 26 8.83 -5.52 5.99
N LEU A 27 8.04 -5.66 7.05
CA LEU A 27 6.59 -5.53 6.95
C LEU A 27 6.22 -4.05 6.92
N VAL A 28 5.45 -3.66 5.92
CA VAL A 28 4.97 -2.29 5.76
C VAL A 28 3.53 -2.23 6.24
N PHE A 29 3.26 -1.37 7.20
CA PHE A 29 1.92 -1.14 7.74
C PHE A 29 1.41 0.24 7.36
N ALA A 30 0.16 0.32 6.91
CA ALA A 30 -0.57 1.55 6.66
C ALA A 30 -1.76 1.62 7.63
N ASP A 31 -1.78 2.62 8.52
CA ASP A 31 -2.82 2.77 9.55
C ASP A 31 -3.07 1.46 10.34
N GLN A 32 -1.99 0.82 10.80
CA GLN A 32 -1.98 -0.47 11.51
C GLN A 32 -2.41 -1.70 10.68
N CYS A 33 -2.73 -1.54 9.40
CA CYS A 33 -3.05 -2.64 8.49
C CYS A 33 -1.81 -3.06 7.69
N LEU A 34 -1.59 -4.37 7.53
CA LEU A 34 -0.48 -4.86 6.69
C LEU A 34 -0.74 -4.50 5.23
N ALA A 35 0.17 -3.73 4.64
CA ALA A 35 0.04 -3.20 3.28
C ALA A 35 1.02 -3.86 2.30
N ALA A 36 2.23 -4.20 2.73
CA ALA A 36 3.21 -4.86 1.87
C ALA A 36 4.30 -5.61 2.66
N VAL A 37 5.02 -6.48 1.97
CA VAL A 37 6.23 -7.16 2.43
C VAL A 37 7.38 -6.78 1.50
N LEU A 38 8.44 -6.20 2.07
CA LEU A 38 9.66 -5.83 1.37
C LEU A 38 10.81 -6.77 1.76
N LEU A 39 11.57 -7.21 0.77
CA LEU A 39 12.82 -7.93 0.91
C LEU A 39 14.00 -7.07 0.44
N PRO A 40 15.20 -7.21 1.02
CA PRO A 40 16.41 -6.63 0.47
C PRO A 40 16.74 -7.30 -0.86
N ALA A 41 17.08 -6.49 -1.85
CA ALA A 41 17.55 -6.93 -3.15
C ALA A 41 18.83 -6.17 -3.54
N GLU A 42 19.54 -6.67 -4.54
CA GLU A 42 20.71 -5.96 -5.11
C GLU A 42 20.27 -4.61 -5.67
N GLY A 43 20.50 -3.54 -4.91
CA GLY A 43 20.16 -2.17 -5.29
C GLY A 43 18.96 -1.55 -4.56
N GLY A 44 18.30 -2.23 -3.61
CA GLY A 44 17.21 -1.60 -2.85
C GLY A 44 16.26 -2.56 -2.15
N TRP A 45 14.98 -2.18 -2.10
CA TRP A 45 13.89 -2.91 -1.46
C TRP A 45 12.93 -3.46 -2.51
N PHE A 46 12.88 -4.77 -2.63
CA PHE A 46 11.97 -5.49 -3.50
C PHE A 46 10.66 -5.81 -2.81
N LEU A 47 9.55 -5.38 -3.39
CA LEU A 47 8.21 -5.72 -2.95
C LEU A 47 7.87 -7.13 -3.40
N GLN A 48 7.91 -8.04 -2.44
CA GLN A 48 7.55 -9.44 -2.66
C GLN A 48 6.04 -9.59 -2.78
N ALA A 49 5.28 -8.87 -1.95
CA ALA A 49 3.83 -8.94 -1.97
C ALA A 49 3.23 -7.63 -1.44
N GLY A 50 2.23 -7.11 -2.14
CA GLY A 50 1.36 -6.05 -1.66
C GLY A 50 -0.02 -6.60 -1.31
N PHE A 51 -0.77 -5.87 -0.48
CA PHE A 51 -2.07 -6.29 0.01
C PHE A 51 -3.11 -5.17 -0.16
N GLY A 52 -4.35 -5.57 -0.49
CA GLY A 52 -5.49 -4.66 -0.58
C GLY A 52 -5.29 -3.58 -1.65
N PRO A 53 -5.38 -2.28 -1.32
CA PRO A 53 -5.11 -1.18 -2.26
C PRO A 53 -3.73 -1.23 -2.93
N CYS A 54 -2.79 -1.93 -2.31
CA CYS A 54 -1.41 -2.05 -2.77
C CYS A 54 -1.14 -3.39 -3.47
N ASP A 55 -2.15 -4.12 -3.95
CA ASP A 55 -2.01 -5.47 -4.55
C ASP A 55 -1.14 -5.44 -5.84
N HIS A 56 0.16 -5.50 -5.64
CA HIS A 56 1.19 -5.51 -6.66
C HIS A 56 2.33 -6.44 -6.21
N GLU A 57 3.13 -6.91 -7.16
CA GLU A 57 4.31 -7.73 -6.93
C GLU A 57 5.47 -7.19 -7.78
N ALA A 58 6.69 -7.46 -7.35
CA ALA A 58 7.92 -7.24 -8.10
C ALA A 58 8.27 -5.79 -8.39
N ILE A 59 7.89 -4.88 -7.48
CA ILE A 59 8.31 -3.47 -7.53
C ILE A 59 9.61 -3.32 -6.75
N VAL A 60 10.59 -2.63 -7.31
CA VAL A 60 11.85 -2.30 -6.61
C VAL A 60 11.83 -0.83 -6.22
N PHE A 61 12.18 -0.55 -4.97
CA PHE A 61 12.33 0.80 -4.45
C PHE A 61 13.78 1.04 -4.05
N ASP A 62 14.33 2.19 -4.42
CA ASP A 62 15.69 2.57 -4.03
C ASP A 62 15.82 2.80 -2.50
N THR A 63 14.72 3.25 -1.85
CA THR A 63 14.68 3.54 -0.41
C THR A 63 13.35 3.13 0.23
N LEU A 64 13.37 2.87 1.55
CA LEU A 64 12.14 2.65 2.33
C LEU A 64 11.19 3.86 2.27
N SER A 65 11.72 5.08 2.16
CA SER A 65 10.92 6.28 2.01
C SER A 65 10.12 6.28 0.71
N SER A 66 10.71 5.83 -0.40
CA SER A 66 10.03 5.66 -1.69
C SER A 66 8.93 4.61 -1.60
N ALA A 67 9.20 3.49 -0.90
CA ALA A 67 8.17 2.48 -0.65
C ALA A 67 7.01 3.03 0.20
N ALA A 68 7.31 3.88 1.19
CA ALA A 68 6.29 4.51 2.02
C ALA A 68 5.40 5.46 1.23
N ASP A 69 6.00 6.25 0.33
CA ASP A 69 5.27 7.18 -0.54
C ASP A 69 4.32 6.43 -1.46
N TRP A 70 4.81 5.38 -2.12
CA TRP A 70 4.00 4.52 -2.98
C TRP A 70 2.82 3.87 -2.25
N VAL A 71 3.00 3.40 -1.01
CA VAL A 71 1.89 2.88 -0.19
C VAL A 71 0.87 3.97 0.09
N ARG A 72 1.29 5.22 0.41
CA ARG A 72 0.34 6.33 0.61
C ARG A 72 -0.46 6.62 -0.66
N GLU A 73 0.18 6.60 -1.82
CA GLU A 73 -0.47 6.81 -3.11
C GLU A 73 -1.53 5.74 -3.40
N CYS A 74 -1.22 4.46 -3.15
CA CYS A 74 -2.16 3.36 -3.33
C CYS A 74 -3.43 3.53 -2.49
N PHE A 75 -3.29 3.90 -1.22
CA PHE A 75 -4.43 4.16 -0.34
C PHE A 75 -5.20 5.43 -0.73
N ALA A 76 -4.52 6.49 -1.17
CA ALA A 76 -5.17 7.70 -1.66
C ALA A 76 -5.99 7.44 -2.95
N ALA A 77 -5.46 6.61 -3.85
CA ALA A 77 -6.16 6.20 -5.07
C ALA A 77 -7.40 5.36 -4.73
N ALA A 78 -7.28 4.38 -3.83
CA ALA A 78 -8.41 3.56 -3.40
C ALA A 78 -9.52 4.39 -2.72
N ALA A 79 -9.16 5.31 -1.82
CA ALA A 79 -10.13 6.21 -1.18
C ALA A 79 -10.88 7.08 -2.22
N SER A 80 -10.18 7.51 -3.27
CA SER A 80 -10.76 8.28 -4.36
C SER A 80 -11.72 7.44 -5.21
N ALA A 81 -11.40 6.17 -5.48
CA ALA A 81 -12.27 5.25 -6.22
C ALA A 81 -13.58 4.95 -5.48
N LEU A 82 -13.51 4.63 -4.18
CA LEU A 82 -14.69 4.43 -3.32
C LEU A 82 -15.63 5.65 -3.31
N SER A 83 -15.05 6.85 -3.34
CA SER A 83 -15.81 8.11 -3.38
C SER A 83 -16.49 8.33 -4.73
N ALA A 84 -15.86 7.92 -5.83
CA ALA A 84 -16.40 8.05 -7.18
C ALA A 84 -17.55 7.08 -7.46
N GLU A 85 -17.48 5.85 -6.94
CA GLU A 85 -18.55 4.85 -7.09
C GLU A 85 -19.85 5.27 -6.37
N ALA A 86 -19.74 5.93 -5.20
CA ALA A 86 -20.90 6.40 -4.43
C ALA A 86 -21.76 7.44 -5.18
N LEU A 87 -21.19 8.16 -6.14
CA LEU A 87 -21.88 9.21 -6.91
C LEU A 87 -22.54 8.71 -8.20
N ASN A 88 -22.26 7.47 -8.63
CA ASN A 88 -22.73 6.96 -9.92
C ASN A 88 -23.97 6.04 -9.82
N THR A 89 -24.54 5.88 -8.61
CA THR A 89 -25.61 4.91 -8.33
C THR A 89 -27.04 5.47 -8.41
N GLU A 90 -27.23 6.75 -8.74
CA GLU A 90 -28.58 7.33 -8.84
C GLU A 90 -28.88 7.84 -10.26
N GLY A 91 -29.43 6.95 -11.09
CA GLY A 91 -30.03 7.31 -12.37
C GLY A 91 -31.25 8.23 -12.20
N PRO A 92 -31.52 9.17 -13.13
CA PRO A 92 -32.66 10.08 -13.03
C PRO A 92 -33.94 9.33 -13.40
N PRO A 93 -35.09 9.46 -12.69
CA PRO A 93 -35.91 10.69 -12.67
C PRO A 93 -36.74 10.81 -11.35
N ALA A 94 -37.66 11.74 -11.09
CA ALA A 94 -38.57 12.45 -11.95
C ALA A 94 -38.89 13.84 -11.38
N ARG A 95 -38.92 14.82 -12.30
CA ARG A 95 -39.41 16.17 -12.04
C ARG A 95 -40.93 16.11 -11.96
N ILE A 96 -41.49 16.53 -10.83
CA ILE A 96 -42.83 17.11 -10.74
C ILE A 96 -42.71 18.50 -10.11
#